data_AF-A0A959E9Z0-F1
#
_entry.id   AF-A0A959E9Z0-F1
#
_cell.length_a   1.000
_cell.length_b   1.000
_cell.length_c   1.000
_cell.angle_alpha   90.00
_cell.angle_beta   90.00
_cell.angle_gamma   90.00
#
_symmetry.space_group_name_H-M   'P 1'
#
loop_
_entity.id
_entity.type
_entity.pdbx_description
1 polymer ?
#
loop_
_entity_poly.entity_id
_entity_poly.type
_entity_poly.pdbx_seq_one_letter_code
_entity_poly.pdbx_strand_id
1 'polypeptide(L)'
;MATGPDIVCESTMDSFPEYSCALSFKLRVVIVRDSSGNGGVSDAYAKDVIAGLQGGFGVYSIYFDFDGNLEYLNDTDLLNASPASTAVSNLINQSNNPSGQLSIYIGSDSGSPEGAAGSIPGIATYVKGYLLDNAGIGVVVHEVGHCLGLYHTFRGSEDLCELRYPEYDDTDPAIFCDSLLENLYECGDCVPDTPNDPWLYFGNMYGPFEVVLYDTSTHTCSINPLQPFWDVDINNYMSYYQGCYEHFTPGQVARMRKVIHFVRYNYDSSGVEIDYRFMQNTLSEKLVITSNTTWDDSIEVCTDVYIEAPNKLTITSTASMHSGVKFVVKPGAELRLEGGVMTKAGAGYWKGIEVWGDATATQVPNTGQGKLYIDGGRVEFATEAIVAFNPNAAGGDVESTSGGLVLAFDASFTNNARSAEFRKYGGQNYGRFVNCAFTIDGGHYGQPFREHIKLNGVHGLQFINCTFSNDTGAGNVFLGKGAGILSLDANFTVSGNQTVFRKLRYGVKAGNAASAEAFA
;
A
#
# COMPACT_ATOMS: atom_id res chain seq x y z
N MET A 1 7.95 -20.73 44.32
CA MET A 1 8.68 -19.98 43.28
C MET A 1 8.28 -20.59 41.96
N ALA A 2 7.17 -20.11 41.40
CA ALA A 2 6.74 -20.49 40.06
C ALA A 2 7.33 -19.43 39.13
N THR A 3 8.20 -19.87 38.24
CA THR A 3 8.69 -19.09 37.10
C THR A 3 7.48 -18.77 36.22
N GLY A 4 7.22 -17.48 36.00
CA GLY A 4 6.23 -17.01 35.03
C GLY A 4 6.60 -17.49 33.62
N PRO A 5 5.65 -17.45 32.66
CA PRO A 5 5.95 -17.82 31.29
C PRO A 5 6.99 -16.84 30.73
N ASP A 6 8.14 -17.38 30.32
CA ASP A 6 9.13 -16.63 29.55
C ASP A 6 8.48 -16.15 28.25
N ILE A 7 8.23 -14.85 28.14
CA ILE A 7 7.93 -14.20 26.86
C ILE A 7 9.26 -14.15 26.11
N VAL A 8 9.47 -15.12 25.21
CA VAL A 8 10.59 -15.10 24.28
C VAL A 8 10.31 -14.01 23.25
N CYS A 9 10.77 -12.80 23.51
CA CYS A 9 11.04 -11.82 22.46
C CYS A 9 12.22 -12.35 21.65
N GLU A 10 11.95 -13.12 20.58
CA GLU A 10 13.00 -13.39 19.59
C GLU A 10 13.45 -12.03 19.03
N SER A 11 14.66 -11.63 19.42
CA SER A 11 15.37 -10.40 19.08
C SER A 11 15.75 -10.29 17.60
N THR A 12 15.03 -10.95 16.71
CA THR A 12 15.24 -10.87 15.27
C THR A 12 13.88 -10.88 14.58
N MET A 13 13.42 -9.71 14.15
CA MET A 13 12.28 -9.59 13.23
C MET A 13 12.53 -10.27 11.87
N ASP A 14 13.73 -10.80 11.65
CA ASP A 14 14.22 -11.38 10.41
C ASP A 14 13.72 -12.81 10.10
N SER A 15 12.97 -13.47 10.99
CA SER A 15 12.71 -14.92 10.86
C SER A 15 11.35 -15.32 10.28
N PHE A 16 10.47 -14.38 9.91
CA PHE A 16 9.12 -14.71 9.43
C PHE A 16 8.73 -13.95 8.14
N PRO A 17 8.54 -14.66 7.00
CA PRO A 17 8.22 -14.07 5.69
C PRO A 17 6.88 -13.35 5.59
N GLU A 18 5.97 -13.51 6.57
CA GLU A 18 4.65 -12.87 6.55
C GLU A 18 4.66 -11.43 7.10
N TYR A 19 5.76 -10.96 7.70
CA TYR A 19 5.85 -9.62 8.33
C TYR A 19 6.36 -8.52 7.40
N SER A 20 7.02 -8.87 6.30
CA SER A 20 7.53 -7.94 5.27
C SER A 20 6.47 -7.53 4.25
N CYS A 21 5.31 -8.19 4.25
CA CYS A 21 4.23 -7.91 3.31
C CYS A 21 3.68 -6.49 3.47
N ALA A 22 3.33 -5.84 2.35
CA ALA A 22 2.46 -4.69 2.36
C ALA A 22 1.12 -5.03 3.04
N LEU A 23 0.69 -4.19 3.98
CA LEU A 23 -0.55 -4.37 4.75
C LEU A 23 -1.61 -3.39 4.26
N SER A 24 -2.85 -3.83 4.18
CA SER A 24 -3.99 -3.00 3.77
C SER A 24 -5.13 -3.19 4.75
N PHE A 25 -5.71 -2.10 5.25
CA PHE A 25 -6.83 -2.13 6.19
C PHE A 25 -8.12 -1.66 5.51
N LYS A 26 -9.22 -2.41 5.67
CA LYS A 26 -10.54 -1.97 5.22
C LYS A 26 -10.91 -0.69 5.95
N LEU A 27 -11.14 0.39 5.21
CA LEU A 27 -11.43 1.70 5.80
C LEU A 27 -12.90 2.06 5.66
N ARG A 28 -13.48 2.58 6.73
CA ARG A 28 -14.81 3.17 6.77
C ARG A 28 -14.67 4.64 7.17
N VAL A 29 -15.26 5.54 6.39
CA VAL A 29 -15.13 6.99 6.62
C VAL A 29 -16.51 7.58 6.83
N VAL A 30 -16.69 8.27 7.96
CA VAL A 30 -17.99 8.82 8.39
C VAL A 30 -17.85 10.32 8.61
N ILE A 31 -18.59 11.11 7.85
CA ILE A 31 -18.69 12.55 8.05
C ILE A 31 -19.78 12.83 9.09
N VAL A 32 -19.40 13.49 10.19
CA VAL A 32 -20.36 13.97 11.19
C VAL A 32 -20.94 15.29 10.72
N ARG A 33 -22.26 15.41 10.81
CA ARG A 33 -23.06 16.58 10.45
C ARG A 33 -23.95 16.96 11.61
N ASP A 34 -24.61 18.11 11.52
CA ASP A 34 -25.66 18.44 12.47
C ASP A 34 -26.84 17.46 12.39
N SER A 35 -27.69 17.46 13.41
CA SER A 35 -28.86 16.56 13.49
C SER A 35 -29.89 16.78 12.38
N SER A 36 -29.81 17.91 11.65
CA SER A 36 -30.65 18.19 10.47
C SER A 36 -30.00 17.72 9.16
N GLY A 37 -28.78 17.17 9.21
CA GLY A 37 -28.01 16.70 8.07
C GLY A 37 -27.26 17.80 7.31
N ASN A 38 -27.08 18.97 7.90
CA ASN A 38 -26.30 20.08 7.33
C ASN A 38 -24.96 20.26 8.05
N GLY A 39 -24.08 21.09 7.48
CA GLY A 39 -22.74 21.31 8.02
C GLY A 39 -21.84 20.08 7.88
N GLY A 40 -20.78 20.03 8.70
CA GLY A 40 -19.70 19.05 8.55
C GLY A 40 -18.76 19.39 7.41
N VAL A 41 -17.76 18.52 7.20
CA VAL A 41 -16.81 18.67 6.09
C VAL A 41 -17.43 18.26 4.76
N SER A 42 -16.88 18.77 3.66
CA SER A 42 -17.26 18.32 2.32
C SER A 42 -16.69 16.93 1.99
N ASP A 43 -17.32 16.23 1.05
CA ASP A 43 -16.84 14.95 0.53
C ASP A 43 -15.40 15.03 -0.01
N ALA A 44 -15.07 16.14 -0.68
CA ALA A 44 -13.73 16.37 -1.20
C ALA A 44 -12.72 16.51 -0.06
N TYR A 45 -13.05 17.30 0.95
CA TYR A 45 -12.22 17.48 2.15
C TYR A 45 -11.96 16.15 2.87
N ALA A 46 -13.00 15.34 3.09
CA ALA A 46 -12.84 14.03 3.72
C ALA A 46 -11.91 13.12 2.89
N LYS A 47 -12.04 13.13 1.57
CA LYS A 47 -11.15 12.36 0.67
C LYS A 47 -9.71 12.85 0.70
N ASP A 48 -9.50 14.16 0.79
CA ASP A 48 -8.16 14.74 0.93
C ASP A 48 -7.52 14.38 2.28
N VAL A 49 -8.31 14.31 3.36
CA VAL A 49 -7.85 13.79 4.66
C VAL A 49 -7.39 12.34 4.55
N ILE A 50 -8.16 11.48 3.87
CA ILE A 50 -7.76 10.08 3.64
C ILE A 50 -6.51 10.01 2.76
N ALA A 51 -6.36 10.87 1.76
CA ALA A 51 -5.14 10.91 0.94
C ALA A 51 -3.91 11.28 1.80
N GLY A 52 -4.04 12.19 2.76
CA GLY A 52 -2.99 12.51 3.73
C GLY A 52 -2.66 11.34 4.65
N LEU A 53 -3.67 10.62 5.15
CA LEU A 53 -3.48 9.38 5.92
C LEU A 53 -2.69 8.33 5.12
N GLN A 54 -3.04 8.12 3.84
CA GLN A 54 -2.29 7.22 2.96
C GLN A 54 -0.83 7.66 2.82
N GLY A 55 -0.57 8.96 2.75
CA GLY A 55 0.79 9.51 2.71
C GLY A 55 1.59 9.21 3.97
N GLY A 56 0.99 9.37 5.15
CA GLY A 56 1.66 9.14 6.44
C GLY A 56 2.04 7.68 6.70
N PHE A 57 1.27 6.72 6.19
CA PHE A 57 1.51 5.29 6.39
C PHE A 57 2.14 4.57 5.19
N GLY A 58 1.95 5.08 3.97
CA GLY A 58 2.33 4.40 2.72
C GLY A 58 3.84 4.16 2.62
N VAL A 59 4.66 5.06 3.18
CA VAL A 59 6.12 4.92 3.26
C VAL A 59 6.55 3.71 4.09
N TYR A 60 5.68 3.21 4.97
CA TYR A 60 5.90 2.03 5.81
C TYR A 60 5.24 0.76 5.25
N SER A 61 4.77 0.83 3.99
CA SER A 61 3.99 -0.24 3.35
C SER A 61 2.74 -0.63 4.14
N ILE A 62 2.09 0.36 4.74
CA ILE A 62 0.79 0.25 5.41
C ILE A 62 -0.21 1.13 4.63
N TYR A 63 -1.33 0.56 4.23
CA TYR A 63 -2.30 1.17 3.34
C TYR A 63 -3.73 1.01 3.87
N PHE A 64 -4.64 1.80 3.30
CA PHE A 64 -6.05 1.76 3.66
C PHE A 64 -6.93 1.50 2.41
N ASP A 65 -7.66 0.39 2.39
CA ASP A 65 -8.66 0.05 1.38
C ASP A 65 -9.93 0.85 1.63
N PHE A 66 -9.93 2.08 1.11
CA PHE A 66 -11.09 2.95 1.04
C PHE A 66 -11.77 2.79 -0.32
N ASP A 67 -13.04 2.37 -0.31
CA ASP A 67 -13.82 2.13 -1.52
C ASP A 67 -14.39 3.41 -2.16
N GLY A 68 -14.12 4.58 -1.55
CA GLY A 68 -14.61 5.88 -1.98
C GLY A 68 -15.99 6.25 -1.45
N ASN A 69 -16.67 5.35 -0.74
CA ASN A 69 -18.00 5.58 -0.18
C ASN A 69 -17.91 6.30 1.16
N LEU A 70 -18.54 7.46 1.24
CA LEU A 70 -18.65 8.24 2.47
C LEU A 70 -19.97 7.94 3.16
N GLU A 71 -19.90 7.66 4.45
CA GLU A 71 -21.07 7.57 5.31
C GLU A 71 -21.29 8.89 6.05
N TYR A 72 -22.51 9.09 6.55
CA TYR A 72 -22.88 10.31 7.24
C TYR A 72 -23.56 10.00 8.57
N LEU A 73 -23.13 10.69 9.62
CA LEU A 73 -23.74 10.64 10.95
C LEU A 73 -24.29 12.02 11.30
N ASN A 74 -25.61 12.12 11.51
CA ASN A 74 -26.28 13.38 11.82
C ASN A 74 -26.45 13.53 13.34
N ASP A 75 -25.51 14.23 13.98
CA ASP A 75 -25.47 14.42 15.42
C ASP A 75 -24.76 15.75 15.75
N THR A 76 -25.56 16.77 16.12
CA THR A 76 -25.05 18.11 16.45
C THR A 76 -24.06 18.10 17.61
N ASP A 77 -24.26 17.20 18.59
CA ASP A 77 -23.40 17.14 19.77
C ASP A 77 -22.03 16.58 19.39
N LEU A 78 -21.99 15.56 18.50
CA LEU A 78 -20.75 14.99 17.98
C LEU A 78 -20.05 15.88 16.95
N LEU A 79 -20.76 16.71 16.20
CA LEU A 79 -20.17 17.55 15.15
C LEU A 79 -19.04 18.44 15.69
N ASN A 80 -19.21 19.00 16.89
CA ASN A 80 -18.25 19.92 17.50
C ASN A 80 -17.65 19.38 18.82
N ALA A 81 -17.95 18.13 19.17
CA ALA A 81 -17.51 17.52 20.44
C ALA A 81 -16.00 17.66 20.64
N SER A 82 -15.58 17.84 21.89
CA SER A 82 -14.19 17.62 22.26
C SER A 82 -13.88 16.12 22.17
N PRO A 83 -12.70 15.70 21.69
CA PRO A 83 -12.33 14.28 21.65
C PRO A 83 -12.32 13.60 23.03
N ALA A 84 -12.10 14.36 24.10
CA ALA A 84 -12.17 13.88 25.48
C ALA A 84 -13.61 13.72 26.02
N SER A 85 -14.64 14.04 25.22
CA SER A 85 -16.04 13.96 25.67
C SER A 85 -16.55 12.54 25.73
N THR A 86 -17.45 12.26 26.70
CA THR A 86 -18.12 10.95 26.80
C THR A 86 -18.89 10.58 25.54
N ALA A 87 -19.40 11.55 24.78
CA ALA A 87 -20.09 11.30 23.51
C ALA A 87 -19.13 10.71 22.47
N VAL A 88 -17.93 11.30 22.32
CA VAL A 88 -16.89 10.75 21.44
C VAL A 88 -16.41 9.40 21.96
N SER A 89 -16.12 9.27 23.25
CA SER A 89 -15.71 7.97 23.83
C SER A 89 -16.75 6.88 23.58
N ASN A 90 -18.04 7.18 23.70
CA ASN A 90 -19.10 6.23 23.38
C ASN A 90 -19.13 5.89 21.89
N LEU A 91 -18.95 6.88 21.00
CA LEU A 91 -18.95 6.65 19.56
C LEU A 91 -17.84 5.68 19.12
N ILE A 92 -16.62 5.90 19.58
CA ILE A 92 -15.43 5.16 19.13
C ILE A 92 -15.20 3.85 19.90
N ASN A 93 -15.73 3.71 21.13
CA ASN A 93 -15.68 2.45 21.89
C ASN A 93 -16.89 1.55 21.66
N GLN A 94 -18.07 2.12 21.41
CA GLN A 94 -19.29 1.37 21.10
C GLN A 94 -19.54 1.27 19.59
N SER A 95 -18.56 1.59 18.75
CA SER A 95 -18.68 1.37 17.32
C SER A 95 -18.83 -0.13 17.07
N ASN A 96 -20.08 -0.59 17.11
CA ASN A 96 -20.54 -1.80 16.47
C ASN A 96 -20.06 -1.69 15.03
N ASN A 97 -18.92 -2.30 14.76
CA ASN A 97 -18.33 -2.37 13.44
C ASN A 97 -18.51 -3.80 12.95
N PRO A 98 -19.74 -4.20 12.58
CA PRO A 98 -20.07 -5.57 12.22
C PRO A 98 -19.32 -6.02 10.96
N SER A 99 -18.72 -5.10 10.22
CA SER A 99 -17.95 -5.31 9.00
C SER A 99 -16.44 -5.52 9.24
N GLY A 100 -15.95 -5.33 10.47
CA GLY A 100 -14.53 -5.44 10.79
C GLY A 100 -13.70 -4.45 9.98
N GLN A 101 -14.05 -3.17 9.97
CA GLN A 101 -13.29 -2.10 9.28
C GLN A 101 -12.57 -1.21 10.31
N LEU A 102 -11.59 -0.41 9.90
CA LEU A 102 -11.11 0.73 10.67
C LEU A 102 -12.01 1.93 10.36
N SER A 103 -12.66 2.53 11.36
CA SER A 103 -13.57 3.67 11.19
C SER A 103 -12.89 5.00 11.52
N ILE A 104 -13.02 5.99 10.64
CA ILE A 104 -12.61 7.38 10.90
C ILE A 104 -13.86 8.26 10.87
N TYR A 105 -14.18 8.86 12.02
CA TYR A 105 -15.25 9.84 12.17
C TYR A 105 -14.67 11.25 12.07
N ILE A 106 -15.16 12.05 11.12
CA ILE A 106 -14.66 13.39 10.86
C ILE A 106 -15.70 14.42 11.31
N GLY A 107 -15.37 15.17 12.37
CA GLY A 107 -16.15 16.29 12.91
C GLY A 107 -16.01 17.57 12.08
N SER A 108 -16.32 18.72 12.70
CA SER A 108 -16.19 20.02 12.03
C SER A 108 -14.74 20.35 11.66
N ASP A 109 -14.54 21.11 10.58
CA ASP A 109 -13.24 21.62 10.13
C ASP A 109 -12.82 22.93 10.84
N SER A 110 -13.54 23.31 11.90
CA SER A 110 -13.32 24.55 12.62
C SER A 110 -12.46 24.34 13.87
N GLY A 111 -11.43 25.18 14.02
CA GLY A 111 -10.55 25.17 15.19
C GLY A 111 -9.25 24.39 14.95
N SER A 112 -8.47 24.24 16.01
CA SER A 112 -7.24 23.45 15.99
C SER A 112 -7.53 21.98 15.77
N PRO A 113 -6.61 21.23 15.12
CA PRO A 113 -6.77 19.80 14.95
C PRO A 113 -6.70 19.07 16.30
N GLU A 114 -7.69 18.22 16.55
CA GLU A 114 -7.78 17.38 17.75
C GLU A 114 -8.34 16.01 17.36
N GLY A 115 -7.96 14.96 18.11
CA GLY A 115 -8.37 13.59 17.85
C GLY A 115 -8.51 12.74 19.10
N ALA A 116 -9.15 11.58 18.94
CA ALA A 116 -9.13 10.49 19.92
C ALA A 116 -9.34 9.13 19.25
N ALA A 117 -8.54 8.14 19.64
CA ALA A 117 -8.74 6.73 19.33
C ALA A 117 -9.56 6.02 20.42
N GLY A 118 -10.34 5.01 20.05
CA GLY A 118 -11.17 4.29 21.03
C GLY A 118 -10.35 3.44 22.01
N SER A 119 -9.38 2.70 21.47
CA SER A 119 -8.49 1.84 22.25
C SER A 119 -7.16 1.68 21.55
N ILE A 120 -6.18 1.12 22.25
CA ILE A 120 -4.83 0.85 21.74
C ILE A 120 -4.53 -0.65 21.91
N PRO A 121 -4.56 -1.47 20.85
CA PRO A 121 -5.10 -1.17 19.52
C PRO A 121 -6.62 -0.98 19.52
N GLY A 122 -7.15 -0.42 18.45
CA GLY A 122 -8.57 -0.08 18.30
C GLY A 122 -9.00 -0.04 16.84
N ILE A 123 -10.31 0.10 16.61
CA ILE A 123 -10.90 0.08 15.25
C ILE A 123 -11.67 1.35 14.91
N ALA A 124 -11.57 2.39 15.73
CA ALA A 124 -12.24 3.64 15.49
C ALA A 124 -11.47 4.82 16.08
N THR A 125 -11.47 5.92 15.34
CA THR A 125 -10.99 7.23 15.77
C THR A 125 -11.99 8.33 15.39
N TYR A 126 -12.03 9.38 16.18
CA TYR A 126 -12.69 10.65 15.89
C TYR A 126 -11.64 11.75 15.73
N VAL A 127 -11.77 12.56 14.67
CA VAL A 127 -10.90 13.71 14.38
C VAL A 127 -11.72 14.93 14.02
N LYS A 128 -11.24 16.12 14.36
CA LYS A 128 -11.87 17.42 14.04
C LYS A 128 -10.83 18.54 13.92
N GLY A 129 -11.29 19.72 13.54
CA GLY A 129 -10.46 20.91 13.30
C GLY A 129 -9.98 21.00 11.86
N TYR A 130 -9.11 21.96 11.57
CA TYR A 130 -8.48 22.03 10.25
C TYR A 130 -7.47 20.90 10.08
N LEU A 131 -7.74 19.97 9.16
CA LEU A 131 -7.04 18.69 9.01
C LEU A 131 -6.12 18.64 7.77
N LEU A 132 -6.15 19.66 6.89
CA LEU A 132 -5.45 19.62 5.60
C LEU A 132 -4.08 20.33 5.60
N ASP A 133 -3.53 20.63 6.78
CA ASP A 133 -2.14 21.02 6.97
C ASP A 133 -1.33 19.88 7.64
N ASN A 134 -0.04 20.11 7.87
CA ASN A 134 0.84 19.12 8.50
C ASN A 134 0.37 18.75 9.92
N ALA A 135 -0.07 19.73 10.72
CA ALA A 135 -0.57 19.48 12.06
C ALA A 135 -1.83 18.61 12.04
N GLY A 136 -2.76 18.95 11.16
CA GLY A 136 -4.02 18.27 10.95
C GLY A 136 -3.89 16.84 10.46
N ILE A 137 -3.15 16.62 9.36
CA ILE A 137 -2.90 15.27 8.86
C ILE A 137 -2.10 14.46 9.88
N GLY A 138 -1.15 15.09 10.58
CA GLY A 138 -0.39 14.42 11.63
C GLY A 138 -1.27 13.94 12.79
N VAL A 139 -2.29 14.71 13.20
CA VAL A 139 -3.30 14.23 14.17
C VAL A 139 -4.07 13.03 13.62
N VAL A 140 -4.48 13.04 12.35
CA VAL A 140 -5.17 11.88 11.74
C VAL A 140 -4.28 10.64 11.74
N VAL A 141 -2.99 10.80 11.39
CA VAL A 141 -1.99 9.72 11.41
C VAL A 141 -1.74 9.21 12.83
N HIS A 142 -1.64 10.12 13.80
CA HIS A 142 -1.47 9.84 15.22
C HIS A 142 -2.59 8.96 15.77
N GLU A 143 -3.85 9.34 15.56
CA GLU A 143 -4.98 8.56 16.08
C GLU A 143 -5.11 7.19 15.42
N VAL A 144 -4.76 7.08 14.15
CA VAL A 144 -4.67 5.78 13.48
C VAL A 144 -3.48 4.97 14.02
N GLY A 145 -2.37 5.61 14.39
CA GLY A 145 -1.25 4.98 15.08
C GLY A 145 -1.67 4.30 16.39
N HIS A 146 -2.52 4.96 17.18
CA HIS A 146 -3.17 4.37 18.35
C HIS A 146 -4.03 3.15 17.99
N CYS A 147 -4.85 3.25 16.93
CA CYS A 147 -5.63 2.11 16.44
C CYS A 147 -4.74 0.90 16.09
N LEU A 148 -3.51 1.16 15.62
CA LEU A 148 -2.51 0.15 15.29
C LEU A 148 -1.59 -0.24 16.46
N GLY A 149 -1.88 0.23 17.68
CA GLY A 149 -1.25 -0.24 18.91
C GLY A 149 -0.03 0.58 19.39
N LEU A 150 0.16 1.80 18.89
CA LEU A 150 1.20 2.72 19.36
C LEU A 150 0.72 3.53 20.57
N TYR A 151 1.62 3.79 21.51
CA TYR A 151 1.38 4.71 22.63
C TYR A 151 2.01 6.08 22.32
N HIS A 152 1.65 7.09 23.11
CA HIS A 152 2.37 8.35 23.10
C HIS A 152 3.82 8.16 23.52
N THR A 153 4.74 8.91 22.90
CA THR A 153 6.19 8.94 23.22
C THR A 153 6.49 9.28 24.68
N PHE A 154 5.53 9.90 25.37
CA PHE A 154 5.63 10.39 26.75
C PHE A 154 4.79 9.58 27.77
N ARG A 155 4.40 8.33 27.46
CA ARG A 155 3.64 7.46 28.39
C ARG A 155 4.49 7.06 29.60
N GLY A 156 3.95 7.04 30.83
CA GLY A 156 4.79 6.72 31.99
C GLY A 156 4.09 6.61 33.35
N SER A 157 4.87 6.42 34.42
CA SER A 157 4.36 6.16 35.78
C SER A 157 4.56 7.29 36.79
N GLU A 158 5.16 8.42 36.40
CA GLU A 158 5.42 9.56 37.30
C GLU A 158 4.59 10.80 36.94
N ASP A 159 4.57 11.78 37.85
CA ASP A 159 3.85 13.06 37.76
C ASP A 159 4.22 13.92 36.52
N LEU A 160 5.27 13.54 35.77
CA LEU A 160 5.80 14.21 34.59
C LEU A 160 5.47 13.51 33.26
N CYS A 161 4.75 12.39 33.30
CA CYS A 161 4.40 11.58 32.13
C CYS A 161 2.88 11.41 32.03
N GLU A 162 2.40 10.89 30.89
CA GLU A 162 0.99 10.47 30.80
C GLU A 162 0.81 9.27 31.72
N LEU A 163 0.04 9.47 32.81
CA LEU A 163 -0.16 8.47 33.85
C LEU A 163 -0.67 7.14 33.26
N ARG A 164 0.07 6.07 33.56
CA ARG A 164 -0.40 4.69 33.44
C ARG A 164 -1.56 4.47 34.41
N TYR A 165 -2.81 4.65 33.98
CA TYR A 165 -3.99 4.42 34.82
C TYR A 165 -4.17 2.92 35.12
N PRO A 166 -3.89 2.43 36.35
CA PRO A 166 -3.92 1.00 36.65
C PRO A 166 -5.32 0.40 36.54
N GLU A 167 -6.36 1.21 36.73
CA GLU A 167 -7.77 0.78 36.80
C GLU A 167 -8.39 0.47 35.41
N TYR A 168 -7.71 0.85 34.31
CA TYR A 168 -8.06 0.51 32.92
C TYR A 168 -6.97 -0.32 32.21
N ASP A 169 -5.80 -0.46 32.83
CA ASP A 169 -4.57 -1.04 32.27
C ASP A 169 -4.36 -2.51 32.65
N ASP A 170 -5.16 -3.08 33.56
CA ASP A 170 -5.14 -4.52 33.86
C ASP A 170 -5.61 -5.38 32.66
N THR A 171 -6.24 -4.76 31.66
CA THR A 171 -6.59 -5.35 30.36
C THR A 171 -5.73 -4.83 29.20
N ASP A 172 -4.80 -3.88 29.43
CA ASP A 172 -3.79 -3.47 28.45
C ASP A 172 -2.63 -4.45 28.64
N PRO A 173 -2.52 -5.46 27.77
CA PRO A 173 -1.61 -6.52 28.05
C PRO A 173 -0.18 -5.96 28.00
N ALA A 174 0.59 -6.22 29.06
CA ALA A 174 2.00 -5.86 29.22
C ALA A 174 2.94 -6.43 28.12
N ILE A 175 2.38 -6.88 26.99
CA ILE A 175 2.99 -7.57 25.85
C ILE A 175 4.08 -6.76 25.15
N PHE A 176 3.94 -5.43 25.10
CA PHE A 176 4.81 -4.60 24.25
C PHE A 176 5.87 -3.82 25.03
N CYS A 177 5.88 -3.92 26.36
CA CYS A 177 6.89 -3.30 27.20
C CYS A 177 7.72 -4.40 27.85
N ASP A 178 8.89 -4.72 27.30
CA ASP A 178 9.80 -5.64 27.98
C ASP A 178 10.34 -4.95 29.24
N SER A 179 9.95 -5.49 30.40
CA SER A 179 10.25 -4.96 31.74
C SER A 179 11.74 -4.87 32.08
N LEU A 180 12.66 -5.30 31.20
CA LEU A 180 14.09 -5.38 31.52
C LEU A 180 15.02 -4.53 30.67
N LEU A 181 14.61 -3.91 29.55
CA LEU A 181 15.58 -3.22 28.67
C LEU A 181 15.10 -1.97 27.90
N GLU A 182 13.87 -1.48 28.07
CA GLU A 182 13.36 -0.43 27.16
C GLU A 182 13.01 0.85 27.94
N ASN A 183 13.65 1.96 27.54
CA ASN A 183 13.52 3.32 28.11
C ASN A 183 13.88 3.45 29.61
N LEU A 184 15.18 3.62 29.88
CA LEU A 184 15.80 3.80 31.21
C LEU A 184 15.35 5.05 32.02
N TYR A 185 14.26 5.71 31.64
CA TYR A 185 13.64 6.81 32.40
C TYR A 185 12.11 6.75 32.27
N GLU A 186 11.40 7.20 33.31
CA GLU A 186 10.00 6.89 33.63
C GLU A 186 8.91 7.36 32.64
N CYS A 187 9.26 7.98 31.48
CA CYS A 187 8.33 8.39 30.40
C CYS A 187 8.80 7.88 29.01
N GLY A 188 8.14 6.86 28.45
CA GLY A 188 8.38 6.29 27.12
C GLY A 188 7.24 5.41 26.59
N ASP A 189 7.18 5.19 25.28
CA ASP A 189 6.10 4.42 24.58
C ASP A 189 6.35 2.90 24.50
N CYS A 190 7.39 2.40 25.16
CA CYS A 190 7.86 1.01 25.06
C CYS A 190 8.26 0.61 23.63
N VAL A 191 9.02 1.47 22.98
CA VAL A 191 9.72 1.16 21.74
C VAL A 191 11.20 1.55 21.95
N PRO A 192 12.18 0.65 21.71
CA PRO A 192 13.59 0.95 22.04
C PRO A 192 14.22 2.09 21.25
N ASP A 193 13.74 2.36 20.04
CA ASP A 193 14.31 3.34 19.12
C ASP A 193 13.54 4.67 19.11
N THR A 194 12.57 4.83 19.99
CA THR A 194 11.90 6.11 20.29
C THR A 194 12.55 6.73 21.54
N PRO A 195 13.17 7.90 21.41
CA PRO A 195 13.72 8.60 22.55
C PRO A 195 12.64 9.01 23.57
N ASN A 196 13.01 9.05 24.85
CA ASN A 196 12.10 9.43 25.94
C ASN A 196 11.61 10.88 25.80
N ASP A 197 10.31 11.09 26.06
CA ASP A 197 9.65 12.39 25.96
C ASP A 197 9.00 12.78 27.32
N PRO A 198 9.60 13.67 28.13
CA PRO A 198 9.12 13.96 29.50
C PRO A 198 8.07 15.10 29.60
N TRP A 199 7.12 15.18 28.66
CA TRP A 199 6.38 16.41 28.34
C TRP A 199 5.42 17.02 29.41
N LEU A 200 5.07 16.34 30.52
CA LEU A 200 3.84 16.68 31.26
C LEU A 200 3.97 17.67 32.44
N TYR A 201 4.81 18.72 32.36
CA TYR A 201 4.79 19.79 33.40
C TYR A 201 4.54 21.22 32.93
N PHE A 202 4.61 21.53 31.63
CA PHE A 202 4.44 22.91 31.16
C PHE A 202 3.41 22.98 30.04
N GLY A 203 2.12 22.96 30.40
CA GLY A 203 0.97 23.13 29.51
C GLY A 203 0.89 24.51 28.82
N ASN A 204 1.99 25.02 28.28
CA ASN A 204 2.06 26.15 27.39
C ASN A 204 3.24 25.94 26.44
N MET A 205 2.94 25.84 25.14
CA MET A 205 3.91 26.08 24.05
C MET A 205 4.52 27.50 24.07
N TYR A 206 4.19 28.32 25.08
CA TYR A 206 4.58 29.71 25.20
C TYR A 206 5.02 30.01 26.64
N GLY A 207 6.26 29.64 26.95
CA GLY A 207 6.90 29.88 28.24
C GLY A 207 8.42 29.78 28.10
N PRO A 208 9.21 30.22 29.10
CA PRO A 208 10.68 30.25 29.02
C PRO A 208 11.36 28.87 28.92
N PHE A 209 10.59 27.79 28.76
CA PHE A 209 10.97 26.39 28.66
C PHE A 209 10.45 25.72 27.36
N GLU A 210 10.30 26.48 26.27
CA GLU A 210 9.96 25.91 24.96
C GLU A 210 11.02 24.89 24.52
N VAL A 211 10.64 23.62 24.41
CA VAL A 211 11.51 22.53 23.90
C VAL A 211 11.66 22.63 22.38
N VAL A 212 10.63 23.14 21.69
CA VAL A 212 10.57 23.27 20.24
C VAL A 212 10.43 24.74 19.85
N LEU A 213 11.21 25.16 18.86
CA LEU A 213 11.08 26.43 18.17
C LEU A 213 10.38 26.17 16.83
N TYR A 214 9.24 26.83 16.62
CA TYR A 214 8.49 26.78 15.35
C TYR A 214 8.72 28.05 14.54
N ASP A 215 9.33 27.91 13.37
CA ASP A 215 9.48 29.03 12.43
C ASP A 215 8.22 29.13 11.56
N THR A 216 7.35 30.09 11.88
CA THR A 216 6.11 30.37 11.13
C THR A 216 6.32 30.77 9.67
N SER A 217 7.52 31.21 9.28
CA SER A 217 7.82 31.61 7.90
C SER A 217 8.21 30.45 7.01
N THR A 218 8.94 29.47 7.56
CA THR A 218 9.39 28.26 6.86
C THR A 218 8.57 27.02 7.19
N HIS A 219 7.68 27.11 8.19
CA HIS A 219 6.91 25.99 8.76
C HIS A 219 7.82 24.84 9.21
N THR A 220 8.96 25.17 9.82
CA THR A 220 9.96 24.18 10.28
C THR A 220 10.10 24.18 11.79
N CYS A 221 10.31 23.00 12.35
CA CYS A 221 10.56 22.81 13.77
C CYS A 221 12.04 22.57 14.07
N SER A 222 12.51 23.04 15.22
CA SER A 222 13.86 22.74 15.72
C SER A 222 13.86 22.65 17.24
N ILE A 223 14.74 21.83 17.80
CA ILE A 223 14.94 21.76 19.25
C ILE A 223 15.52 23.10 19.73
N ASN A 224 14.98 23.64 20.81
CA ASN A 224 15.51 24.84 21.44
C ASN A 224 16.93 24.57 21.97
N PRO A 225 17.97 25.25 21.45
CA PRO A 225 19.35 25.00 21.87
C PRO A 225 19.62 25.34 23.34
N LEU A 226 18.70 26.04 24.01
CA LEU A 226 18.75 26.33 25.44
C LEU A 226 18.25 25.18 26.32
N GLN A 227 17.72 24.10 25.73
CA GLN A 227 17.25 22.89 26.41
C GLN A 227 18.14 21.67 26.06
N PRO A 228 19.44 21.66 26.41
CA PRO A 228 20.42 20.67 25.93
C PRO A 228 20.29 19.28 26.59
N PHE A 229 19.25 19.03 27.37
CA PHE A 229 19.18 17.89 28.29
C PHE A 229 18.29 16.73 27.82
N TRP A 230 17.52 16.88 26.74
CA TRP A 230 16.62 15.84 26.26
C TRP A 230 16.83 15.53 24.78
N ASP A 231 17.14 14.27 24.49
CA ASP A 231 17.09 13.70 23.14
C ASP A 231 15.63 13.32 22.91
N VAL A 232 14.85 14.24 22.32
CA VAL A 232 13.41 14.06 22.04
C VAL A 232 13.18 14.01 20.54
N ASP A 233 12.35 13.07 20.09
CA ASP A 233 11.92 13.01 18.70
C ASP A 233 10.67 13.87 18.51
N ILE A 234 10.90 15.17 18.27
CA ILE A 234 9.85 16.17 18.07
C ILE A 234 9.09 15.97 16.75
N ASN A 235 9.61 15.12 15.87
CA ASN A 235 9.04 14.84 14.57
C ASN A 235 8.23 13.54 14.54
N ASN A 236 8.17 12.82 15.67
CA ASN A 236 7.40 11.60 15.81
C ASN A 236 5.89 11.89 15.73
N TYR A 237 5.15 11.12 14.92
CA TYR A 237 3.69 11.21 14.86
C TYR A 237 3.04 10.95 16.22
N MET A 238 3.62 10.12 17.10
CA MET A 238 3.07 9.80 18.43
C MET A 238 3.46 10.80 19.54
N SER A 239 4.10 11.91 19.17
CA SER A 239 4.36 13.03 20.08
C SER A 239 3.22 14.06 20.05
N TYR A 240 3.27 15.05 20.93
CA TYR A 240 2.33 16.20 20.94
C TYR A 240 2.94 17.50 20.41
N TYR A 241 4.09 17.43 19.72
CA TYR A 241 4.70 18.58 19.04
C TYR A 241 3.97 18.86 17.71
N GLN A 242 2.69 19.25 17.81
CA GLN A 242 1.81 19.47 16.67
C GLN A 242 2.43 20.43 15.64
N GLY A 243 2.35 20.05 14.36
CA GLY A 243 2.91 20.82 13.25
C GLY A 243 4.38 20.51 12.92
N CYS A 244 4.98 19.57 13.64
CA CYS A 244 6.32 19.05 13.39
C CYS A 244 6.31 17.59 12.88
N TYR A 245 5.13 17.03 12.63
CA TYR A 245 4.97 15.60 12.39
C TYR A 245 5.58 15.17 11.06
N GLU A 246 6.45 14.16 11.09
CA GLU A 246 7.12 13.65 9.90
C GLU A 246 7.18 12.12 9.83
N HIS A 247 7.36 11.40 10.96
CA HIS A 247 7.69 9.97 10.90
C HIS A 247 7.24 9.11 12.09
N PHE A 248 7.22 7.80 11.85
CA PHE A 248 7.33 6.74 12.85
C PHE A 248 8.74 6.14 12.82
N THR A 249 9.21 5.61 13.94
CA THR A 249 10.48 4.86 14.00
C THR A 249 10.33 3.45 13.44
N PRO A 250 11.42 2.79 13.00
CA PRO A 250 11.38 1.37 12.64
C PRO A 250 10.75 0.46 13.71
N GLY A 251 11.03 0.72 14.99
CA GLY A 251 10.44 0.02 16.13
C GLY A 251 8.93 0.22 16.28
N GLN A 252 8.42 1.43 16.02
CA GLN A 252 6.98 1.68 15.99
C GLN A 252 6.30 0.94 14.83
N VAL A 253 6.90 0.94 13.62
CA VAL A 253 6.40 0.17 12.47
C VAL A 253 6.38 -1.32 12.77
N ALA A 254 7.45 -1.82 13.37
CA ALA A 254 7.58 -3.19 13.85
C ALA A 254 6.47 -3.57 14.83
N ARG A 255 6.15 -2.69 15.77
CA ARG A 255 5.09 -2.88 16.75
C ARG A 255 3.71 -2.92 16.10
N MET A 256 3.40 -1.99 15.20
CA MET A 256 2.14 -2.01 14.44
C MET A 256 1.96 -3.33 13.68
N ARG A 257 3.02 -3.85 13.06
CA ARG A 257 3.00 -5.16 12.38
C ARG A 257 2.77 -6.30 13.37
N LYS A 258 3.45 -6.30 14.53
CA LYS A 258 3.27 -7.34 15.57
C LYS A 258 1.84 -7.40 16.10
N VAL A 259 1.21 -6.26 16.35
CA VAL A 259 -0.18 -6.13 16.83
C VAL A 259 -1.19 -6.83 15.92
N ILE A 260 -0.90 -6.94 14.63
CA ILE A 260 -1.78 -7.58 13.65
C ILE A 260 -1.65 -9.11 13.67
N HIS A 261 -0.42 -9.61 13.82
CA HIS A 261 -0.10 -11.03 13.63
C HIS A 261 -0.06 -11.85 14.92
N PHE A 262 0.40 -11.28 16.05
CA PHE A 262 0.79 -12.07 17.23
C PHE A 262 -0.23 -12.10 18.36
N VAL A 263 -1.31 -11.33 18.28
CA VAL A 263 -2.18 -11.14 19.44
C VAL A 263 -3.20 -12.29 19.62
N ARG A 264 -2.90 -13.46 19.03
CA ARG A 264 -3.72 -14.69 19.08
C ARG A 264 -3.58 -15.49 20.39
N TYR A 265 -2.62 -15.16 21.27
CA TYR A 265 -2.21 -16.02 22.40
C TYR A 265 -1.96 -15.28 23.72
N ASN A 266 -2.57 -14.12 23.94
CA ASN A 266 -2.26 -13.33 25.13
C ASN A 266 -3.32 -13.41 26.20
N TYR A 267 -2.88 -13.26 27.44
CA TYR A 267 -3.72 -13.27 28.64
C TYR A 267 -3.54 -11.96 29.40
N ASP A 268 -4.61 -11.43 29.99
CA ASP A 268 -4.57 -10.27 30.89
C ASP A 268 -3.86 -10.60 32.22
N SER A 269 -3.72 -9.63 33.13
CA SER A 269 -3.07 -9.82 34.44
C SER A 269 -3.78 -10.85 35.33
N SER A 270 -5.02 -11.20 34.98
CA SER A 270 -5.86 -12.22 35.63
C SER A 270 -5.82 -13.58 34.93
N GLY A 271 -5.07 -13.72 33.83
CA GLY A 271 -4.94 -14.97 33.07
C GLY A 271 -6.09 -15.25 32.09
N VAL A 272 -6.85 -14.22 31.68
CA VAL A 272 -7.95 -14.32 30.70
C VAL A 272 -7.44 -13.99 29.30
N GLU A 273 -7.76 -14.83 28.30
CA GLU A 273 -7.33 -14.60 26.92
C GLU A 273 -7.90 -13.27 26.38
N ILE A 274 -7.03 -12.36 25.93
CA ILE A 274 -7.47 -11.13 25.27
C ILE A 274 -7.54 -11.38 23.77
N ASP A 275 -8.76 -11.34 23.23
CA ASP A 275 -9.01 -11.63 21.82
C ASP A 275 -8.90 -10.38 20.94
N TYR A 276 -7.71 -10.16 20.38
CA TYR A 276 -7.45 -9.11 19.41
C TYR A 276 -7.59 -9.59 17.95
N ARG A 277 -8.21 -10.75 17.69
CA ARG A 277 -8.49 -11.22 16.32
C ARG A 277 -9.33 -10.23 15.52
N PHE A 278 -10.00 -9.27 16.19
CA PHE A 278 -10.69 -8.18 15.51
C PHE A 278 -9.77 -7.39 14.57
N MET A 279 -8.48 -7.21 14.88
CA MET A 279 -7.51 -6.55 14.00
C MET A 279 -7.21 -7.33 12.72
N GLN A 280 -7.35 -8.66 12.75
CA GLN A 280 -7.21 -9.45 11.52
C GLN A 280 -8.43 -9.31 10.62
N ASN A 281 -9.61 -9.09 11.21
CA ASN A 281 -10.82 -8.83 10.45
C ASN A 281 -10.76 -7.49 9.71
N THR A 282 -9.98 -6.52 10.22
CA THR A 282 -9.73 -5.23 9.57
C THR A 282 -8.76 -5.29 8.40
N LEU A 283 -8.00 -6.38 8.23
CA LEU A 283 -7.18 -6.55 7.05
C LEU A 283 -8.04 -6.72 5.79
N SER A 284 -7.61 -6.07 4.72
CA SER A 284 -8.15 -6.24 3.38
C SER A 284 -7.41 -7.36 2.65
N GLU A 285 -8.17 -8.17 1.91
CA GLU A 285 -7.64 -9.18 0.99
C GLU A 285 -7.15 -8.57 -0.33
N LYS A 286 -6.97 -7.24 -0.38
CA LYS A 286 -6.40 -6.51 -1.50
C LYS A 286 -5.69 -5.26 -1.02
N LEU A 287 -4.70 -4.83 -1.79
CA LEU A 287 -4.04 -3.55 -1.64
C LEU A 287 -4.61 -2.58 -2.67
N VAL A 288 -5.16 -1.46 -2.24
CA VAL A 288 -5.79 -0.48 -3.16
C VAL A 288 -5.02 0.83 -3.14
N ILE A 289 -4.48 1.19 -4.31
CA ILE A 289 -3.78 2.47 -4.53
C ILE A 289 -4.83 3.52 -4.88
N THR A 290 -5.14 4.38 -3.92
CA THR A 290 -6.19 5.41 -3.98
C THR A 290 -5.63 6.85 -4.06
N SER A 291 -4.31 6.99 -4.05
CA SER A 291 -3.56 8.24 -4.28
C SER A 291 -2.34 7.94 -5.15
N ASN A 292 -1.66 8.98 -5.66
CA ASN A 292 -0.39 8.77 -6.36
C ASN A 292 0.65 8.22 -5.38
N THR A 293 1.22 7.06 -5.69
CA THR A 293 2.14 6.33 -4.83
C THR A 293 3.43 6.01 -5.57
N THR A 294 4.55 6.06 -4.86
CA THR A 294 5.86 5.62 -5.37
C THR A 294 6.39 4.52 -4.46
N TRP A 295 6.91 3.45 -5.05
CA TRP A 295 7.67 2.40 -4.39
C TRP A 295 9.12 2.47 -4.86
N ASP A 296 9.92 3.19 -4.09
CA ASP A 296 11.35 3.44 -4.26
C ASP A 296 12.24 2.59 -3.34
N ASP A 297 11.63 1.93 -2.35
CA ASP A 297 12.23 0.84 -1.60
C ASP A 297 11.71 -0.53 -2.04
N SER A 298 12.45 -1.58 -1.66
CA SER A 298 12.04 -2.95 -1.95
C SER A 298 10.81 -3.32 -1.11
N ILE A 299 9.78 -3.84 -1.77
CA ILE A 299 8.51 -4.19 -1.16
C ILE A 299 8.13 -5.64 -1.47
N GLU A 300 7.62 -6.34 -0.46
CA GLU A 300 7.04 -7.67 -0.62
C GLU A 300 5.51 -7.56 -0.66
N VAL A 301 4.90 -8.20 -1.66
CA VAL A 301 3.47 -8.06 -1.96
C VAL A 301 2.79 -9.43 -1.87
N CYS A 302 1.92 -9.55 -0.88
CA CYS A 302 1.29 -10.82 -0.51
C CYS A 302 -0.19 -10.90 -0.90
N THR A 303 -0.73 -9.81 -1.45
CA THR A 303 -2.12 -9.69 -1.85
C THR A 303 -2.26 -8.98 -3.19
N ASP A 304 -3.40 -9.14 -3.85
CA ASP A 304 -3.68 -8.49 -5.13
C ASP A 304 -3.67 -6.97 -5.00
N VAL A 305 -3.01 -6.29 -5.94
CA VAL A 305 -2.90 -4.83 -5.97
C VAL A 305 -3.83 -4.25 -7.01
N TYR A 306 -4.64 -3.26 -6.63
CA TYR A 306 -5.55 -2.55 -7.51
C TYR A 306 -5.19 -1.07 -7.53
N ILE A 307 -4.95 -0.51 -8.71
CA ILE A 307 -4.73 0.93 -8.88
C ILE A 307 -6.04 1.54 -9.37
N GLU A 308 -6.66 2.35 -8.52
CA GLU A 308 -7.91 3.05 -8.85
C GLU A 308 -7.62 4.31 -9.68
N ALA A 309 -8.53 4.63 -10.60
CA ALA A 309 -8.43 5.89 -11.33
C ALA A 309 -8.70 7.09 -10.40
N PRO A 310 -8.06 8.26 -10.64
CA PRO A 310 -7.11 8.55 -11.71
C PRO A 310 -5.63 8.34 -11.26
N ASN A 311 -5.41 7.49 -10.27
CA ASN A 311 -4.14 7.44 -9.54
C ASN A 311 -3.05 6.69 -10.31
N LYS A 312 -1.83 6.95 -9.87
CA LYS A 312 -0.61 6.36 -10.41
C LYS A 312 0.17 5.62 -9.34
N LEU A 313 0.62 4.41 -9.68
CA LEU A 313 1.68 3.73 -8.95
C LEU A 313 2.97 3.78 -9.77
N THR A 314 4.06 4.28 -9.18
CA THR A 314 5.40 4.28 -9.79
C THR A 314 6.31 3.35 -9.01
N ILE A 315 6.92 2.38 -9.67
CA ILE A 315 7.85 1.43 -9.06
C ILE A 315 9.24 1.70 -9.66
N THR A 316 10.17 2.13 -8.81
CA THR A 316 11.58 2.37 -9.17
C THR A 316 12.53 1.34 -8.54
N SER A 317 12.05 0.57 -7.56
CA SER A 317 12.79 -0.49 -6.87
C SER A 317 12.22 -1.88 -7.15
N THR A 318 12.44 -2.84 -6.24
CA THR A 318 12.00 -4.23 -6.40
C THR A 318 10.66 -4.47 -5.71
N ALA A 319 9.64 -4.87 -6.48
CA ALA A 319 8.41 -5.46 -5.97
C ALA A 319 8.48 -6.99 -6.11
N SER A 320 8.43 -7.70 -4.98
CA SER A 320 8.49 -9.16 -4.91
C SER A 320 7.13 -9.75 -4.55
N MET A 321 6.52 -10.49 -5.47
CA MET A 321 5.15 -10.99 -5.33
C MET A 321 5.11 -12.43 -4.83
N HIS A 322 4.18 -12.71 -3.92
CA HIS A 322 3.82 -14.08 -3.56
C HIS A 322 3.11 -14.81 -4.71
N SER A 323 3.11 -16.14 -4.61
CA SER A 323 2.48 -16.99 -5.62
C SER A 323 1.00 -16.65 -5.76
N GLY A 324 0.55 -16.41 -6.99
CA GLY A 324 -0.86 -16.13 -7.28
C GLY A 324 -1.30 -14.66 -7.15
N VAL A 325 -0.43 -13.76 -6.68
CA VAL A 325 -0.70 -12.31 -6.60
C VAL A 325 -0.71 -11.68 -7.99
N LYS A 326 -1.61 -10.73 -8.22
CA LYS A 326 -1.66 -9.90 -9.44
C LYS A 326 -1.68 -8.40 -9.16
N PHE A 327 -1.32 -7.64 -10.18
CA PHE A 327 -1.58 -6.21 -10.26
C PHE A 327 -2.73 -5.96 -11.22
N VAL A 328 -3.61 -5.02 -10.88
CA VAL A 328 -4.74 -4.60 -11.69
C VAL A 328 -4.67 -3.10 -11.90
N VAL A 329 -4.47 -2.69 -13.15
CA VAL A 329 -4.52 -1.29 -13.58
C VAL A 329 -5.90 -1.04 -14.16
N LYS A 330 -6.77 -0.36 -13.40
CA LYS A 330 -8.15 -0.08 -13.83
C LYS A 330 -8.19 0.99 -14.94
N PRO A 331 -9.30 1.06 -15.71
CA PRO A 331 -9.50 2.13 -16.68
C PRO A 331 -9.30 3.52 -16.06
N GLY A 332 -8.39 4.32 -16.62
CA GLY A 332 -8.04 5.67 -16.14
C GLY A 332 -6.88 5.70 -15.12
N ALA A 333 -6.37 4.56 -14.68
CA ALA A 333 -5.21 4.45 -13.80
C ALA A 333 -3.90 4.21 -14.58
N GLU A 334 -2.75 4.50 -13.96
CA GLU A 334 -1.43 4.29 -14.55
C GLU A 334 -0.50 3.49 -13.62
N LEU A 335 0.10 2.41 -14.12
CA LEU A 335 1.26 1.74 -13.51
C LEU A 335 2.51 2.12 -14.29
N ARG A 336 3.52 2.61 -13.58
CA ARG A 336 4.84 2.91 -14.12
C ARG A 336 5.91 2.03 -13.50
N LEU A 337 6.72 1.40 -14.33
CA LEU A 337 7.92 0.67 -13.92
C LEU A 337 9.14 1.39 -14.50
N GLU A 338 9.75 2.27 -13.71
CA GLU A 338 10.83 3.18 -14.11
C GLU A 338 12.15 2.66 -13.52
N GLY A 339 12.84 1.77 -14.24
CA GLY A 339 14.04 1.07 -13.77
C GLY A 339 13.80 -0.04 -12.73
N GLY A 340 12.58 -0.15 -12.20
CA GLY A 340 12.21 -1.13 -11.19
C GLY A 340 12.13 -2.58 -11.68
N VAL A 341 11.95 -3.50 -10.72
CA VAL A 341 11.86 -4.94 -10.94
C VAL A 341 10.58 -5.47 -10.34
N MET A 342 9.76 -6.16 -11.13
CA MET A 342 8.62 -6.93 -10.66
C MET A 342 8.96 -8.42 -10.79
N THR A 343 9.15 -9.11 -9.66
CA THR A 343 9.58 -10.52 -9.60
C THR A 343 8.83 -11.30 -8.53
N LYS A 344 9.14 -12.59 -8.37
CA LYS A 344 8.53 -13.43 -7.33
C LYS A 344 9.33 -13.39 -6.02
N ALA A 345 8.64 -13.38 -4.87
CA ALA A 345 9.27 -13.54 -3.55
C ALA A 345 9.64 -15.00 -3.23
N GLY A 346 8.88 -15.96 -3.77
CA GLY A 346 8.99 -17.38 -3.44
C GLY A 346 9.29 -18.31 -4.62
N ALA A 347 8.90 -19.58 -4.49
CA ALA A 347 9.11 -20.60 -5.52
C ALA A 347 8.06 -20.57 -6.66
N GLY A 348 6.87 -20.02 -6.39
CA GLY A 348 5.75 -20.01 -7.34
C GLY A 348 5.79 -18.80 -8.29
N TYR A 349 5.16 -18.95 -9.46
CA TYR A 349 4.88 -17.81 -10.33
C TYR A 349 3.85 -16.89 -9.66
N TRP A 350 4.04 -15.59 -9.77
CA TRP A 350 2.94 -14.64 -9.56
C TRP A 350 2.07 -14.58 -10.83
N LYS A 351 0.87 -13.99 -10.76
CA LYS A 351 -0.06 -14.02 -11.90
C LYS A 351 0.39 -13.08 -13.02
N GLY A 352 0.79 -11.86 -12.69
CA GLY A 352 1.18 -10.82 -13.66
C GLY A 352 0.40 -9.52 -13.50
N ILE A 353 0.47 -8.68 -14.53
CA ILE A 353 -0.18 -7.37 -14.59
C ILE A 353 -1.40 -7.44 -15.51
N GLU A 354 -2.58 -7.20 -14.96
CA GLU A 354 -3.83 -7.03 -15.70
C GLU A 354 -4.07 -5.54 -15.99
N VAL A 355 -3.98 -5.15 -17.26
CA VAL A 355 -4.21 -3.77 -17.72
C VAL A 355 -5.60 -3.71 -18.34
N TRP A 356 -6.59 -3.33 -17.54
CA TRP A 356 -7.99 -3.35 -17.95
C TRP A 356 -8.33 -2.17 -18.85
N GLY A 357 -9.26 -2.38 -19.76
CA GLY A 357 -9.71 -1.37 -20.71
C GLY A 357 -11.22 -1.36 -20.94
N ASP A 358 -11.61 -0.59 -21.95
CA ASP A 358 -12.91 -0.53 -22.59
C ASP A 358 -12.69 -0.71 -24.09
N ALA A 359 -13.21 -1.82 -24.64
CA ALA A 359 -12.96 -2.19 -26.02
C ALA A 359 -13.59 -1.23 -27.06
N THR A 360 -14.44 -0.31 -26.61
CA THR A 360 -15.11 0.70 -27.42
C THR A 360 -14.46 2.08 -27.34
N ALA A 361 -13.65 2.35 -26.31
CA ALA A 361 -12.99 3.64 -26.11
C ALA A 361 -11.64 3.72 -26.84
N THR A 362 -11.26 4.91 -27.32
CA THR A 362 -9.94 5.16 -27.94
C THR A 362 -8.81 5.21 -26.91
N GLN A 363 -7.60 4.81 -27.31
CA GLN A 363 -6.38 4.92 -26.51
C GLN A 363 -5.71 6.31 -26.59
N VAL A 364 -6.11 7.17 -27.54
CA VAL A 364 -5.47 8.47 -27.80
C VAL A 364 -6.50 9.56 -28.12
N PRO A 365 -6.17 10.85 -27.92
CA PRO A 365 -4.91 11.40 -27.38
C PRO A 365 -4.80 11.28 -25.86
N ASN A 366 -5.92 11.32 -25.13
CA ASN A 366 -5.99 11.07 -23.70
C ASN A 366 -6.69 9.72 -23.49
N THR A 367 -6.01 8.79 -22.84
CA THR A 367 -6.54 7.44 -22.65
C THR A 367 -7.42 7.37 -21.41
N GLY A 368 -8.64 6.84 -21.55
CA GLY A 368 -9.44 6.36 -20.43
C GLY A 368 -9.18 4.87 -20.10
N GLN A 369 -8.28 4.23 -20.85
CA GLN A 369 -7.86 2.85 -20.63
C GLN A 369 -6.95 2.76 -19.40
N GLY A 370 -6.81 1.57 -18.83
CA GLY A 370 -5.68 1.29 -17.94
C GLY A 370 -4.39 1.43 -18.72
N LYS A 371 -3.37 2.01 -18.10
CA LYS A 371 -2.09 2.28 -18.77
C LYS A 371 -0.94 1.65 -18.00
N LEU A 372 -0.17 0.82 -18.70
CA LEU A 372 1.13 0.33 -18.25
C LEU A 372 2.23 1.03 -19.03
N TYR A 373 3.14 1.68 -18.31
CA TYR A 373 4.34 2.32 -18.86
C TYR A 373 5.58 1.68 -18.23
N ILE A 374 6.49 1.14 -19.04
CA ILE A 374 7.74 0.55 -18.58
C ILE A 374 8.89 1.26 -19.27
N ASP A 375 9.88 1.70 -18.51
CA ASP A 375 11.08 2.37 -18.98
C ASP A 375 12.29 1.80 -18.22
N GLY A 376 13.13 1.02 -18.90
CA GLY A 376 14.27 0.34 -18.26
C GLY A 376 13.90 -0.75 -17.23
N GLY A 377 12.61 -1.07 -17.09
CA GLY A 377 12.09 -1.98 -16.06
C GLY A 377 12.17 -3.47 -16.43
N ARG A 378 12.04 -4.33 -15.42
CA ARG A 378 12.07 -5.80 -15.57
C ARG A 378 10.83 -6.48 -15.00
N VAL A 379 10.24 -7.40 -15.75
CA VAL A 379 9.10 -8.21 -15.32
C VAL A 379 9.47 -9.68 -15.45
N GLU A 380 9.48 -10.41 -14.32
CA GLU A 380 10.07 -11.74 -14.24
C GLU A 380 9.18 -12.75 -13.52
N PHE A 381 9.26 -14.02 -13.94
CA PHE A 381 8.58 -15.14 -13.28
C PHE A 381 7.07 -14.93 -13.02
N ALA A 382 6.37 -14.30 -13.98
CA ALA A 382 4.92 -14.23 -14.01
C ALA A 382 4.32 -15.36 -14.86
N THR A 383 3.10 -15.77 -14.53
CA THR A 383 2.32 -16.70 -15.35
C THR A 383 1.92 -16.03 -16.67
N GLU A 384 1.40 -14.81 -16.58
CA GLU A 384 1.06 -13.95 -17.72
C GLU A 384 1.56 -12.54 -17.41
N ALA A 385 2.81 -12.21 -17.73
CA ALA A 385 3.44 -10.95 -17.27
C ALA A 385 2.59 -9.70 -17.57
N ILE A 386 1.96 -9.66 -18.74
CA ILE A 386 0.99 -8.61 -19.08
C ILE A 386 -0.23 -9.24 -19.76
N VAL A 387 -1.43 -8.90 -19.29
CA VAL A 387 -2.70 -9.13 -20.01
C VAL A 387 -3.43 -7.81 -20.18
N ALA A 388 -3.73 -7.41 -21.41
CA ALA A 388 -4.34 -6.11 -21.72
C ALA A 388 -5.89 -6.14 -21.71
N PHE A 389 -6.46 -6.86 -20.75
CA PHE A 389 -7.90 -7.08 -20.54
C PHE A 389 -8.16 -7.58 -19.11
N ASN A 390 -9.43 -7.65 -18.69
CA ASN A 390 -9.83 -8.31 -17.43
C ASN A 390 -10.15 -9.81 -17.68
N PRO A 391 -9.31 -10.75 -17.24
CA PRO A 391 -9.54 -12.18 -17.45
C PRO A 391 -10.75 -12.72 -16.69
N ASN A 392 -11.21 -12.01 -15.67
CA ASN A 392 -12.31 -12.38 -14.78
C ASN A 392 -13.51 -11.44 -14.96
N ALA A 393 -13.72 -10.91 -16.16
CA ALA A 393 -14.83 -10.02 -16.47
C ALA A 393 -16.18 -10.66 -16.08
N ALA A 394 -17.05 -9.85 -15.48
CA ALA A 394 -18.37 -10.30 -15.06
C ALA A 394 -19.16 -10.89 -16.25
N GLY A 395 -19.81 -12.03 -16.06
CA GLY A 395 -20.53 -12.72 -17.13
C GLY A 395 -19.64 -13.40 -18.18
N GLY A 396 -18.31 -13.39 -17.99
CA GLY A 396 -17.34 -14.03 -18.89
C GLY A 396 -17.03 -13.24 -20.16
N ASP A 397 -17.53 -12.01 -20.28
CA ASP A 397 -17.27 -11.14 -21.43
C ASP A 397 -15.93 -10.43 -21.29
N VAL A 398 -14.86 -11.20 -21.48
CA VAL A 398 -13.47 -10.70 -21.40
C VAL A 398 -13.18 -9.67 -22.49
N GLU A 399 -13.79 -9.81 -23.65
CA GLU A 399 -13.47 -8.98 -24.82
C GLU A 399 -13.89 -7.52 -24.61
N SER A 400 -15.01 -7.23 -23.92
CA SER A 400 -15.41 -5.84 -23.62
C SER A 400 -14.44 -5.09 -22.71
N THR A 401 -13.66 -5.82 -21.91
CA THR A 401 -12.66 -5.25 -21.00
C THR A 401 -11.27 -5.11 -21.61
N SER A 402 -11.12 -5.44 -22.90
CA SER A 402 -9.86 -5.30 -23.64
C SER A 402 -9.58 -3.83 -24.00
N GLY A 403 -8.35 -3.55 -24.43
CA GLY A 403 -7.97 -2.20 -24.89
C GLY A 403 -7.02 -1.48 -23.94
N GLY A 404 -6.53 -2.14 -22.88
CA GLY A 404 -5.45 -1.64 -22.03
C GLY A 404 -4.25 -1.18 -22.86
N LEU A 405 -3.69 -0.02 -22.52
CA LEU A 405 -2.56 0.57 -23.23
C LEU A 405 -1.24 0.16 -22.59
N VAL A 406 -0.37 -0.49 -23.36
CA VAL A 406 0.93 -0.97 -22.91
C VAL A 406 2.03 -0.30 -23.71
N LEU A 407 2.90 0.45 -23.03
CA LEU A 407 4.05 1.14 -23.59
C LEU A 407 5.30 0.65 -22.84
N ALA A 408 6.20 -0.04 -23.53
CA ALA A 408 7.43 -0.55 -22.93
C ALA A 408 8.65 -0.10 -23.75
N PHE A 409 9.62 0.47 -23.06
CA PHE A 409 10.87 0.99 -23.60
C PHE A 409 12.03 0.41 -22.80
N ASP A 410 13.03 -0.12 -23.51
CA ASP A 410 14.27 -0.64 -22.91
C ASP A 410 14.01 -1.67 -21.78
N ALA A 411 12.89 -2.39 -21.87
CA ALA A 411 12.38 -3.29 -20.85
C ALA A 411 12.78 -4.75 -21.07
N SER A 412 12.86 -5.55 -20.00
CA SER A 412 13.09 -7.00 -20.11
C SER A 412 11.98 -7.84 -19.48
N PHE A 413 11.59 -8.91 -20.17
CA PHE A 413 10.60 -9.89 -19.76
C PHE A 413 11.24 -11.27 -19.67
N THR A 414 11.62 -11.68 -18.47
CA THR A 414 12.49 -12.86 -18.26
C THR A 414 11.76 -13.99 -17.55
N ASN A 415 11.85 -15.21 -18.09
CA ASN A 415 11.29 -16.42 -17.49
C ASN A 415 9.81 -16.30 -17.09
N ASN A 416 9.04 -15.54 -17.86
CA ASN A 416 7.59 -15.52 -17.73
C ASN A 416 7.01 -16.71 -18.53
N ALA A 417 5.95 -17.35 -18.02
CA ALA A 417 5.32 -18.43 -18.78
C ALA A 417 4.68 -17.93 -20.08
N ARG A 418 4.17 -16.70 -20.08
CA ARG A 418 3.93 -15.84 -21.24
C ARG A 418 4.27 -14.40 -20.89
N SER A 419 4.86 -13.66 -21.83
CA SER A 419 5.29 -12.27 -21.60
C SER A 419 4.16 -11.26 -21.81
N ALA A 420 3.31 -11.45 -22.82
CA ALA A 420 2.11 -10.61 -22.98
C ALA A 420 0.99 -11.31 -23.76
N GLU A 421 -0.26 -11.01 -23.42
CA GLU A 421 -1.45 -11.35 -24.20
C GLU A 421 -2.32 -10.12 -24.48
N PHE A 422 -2.70 -9.98 -25.75
CA PHE A 422 -3.63 -8.97 -26.22
C PHE A 422 -4.83 -9.65 -26.90
N ARG A 423 -6.02 -9.18 -26.54
CA ARG A 423 -7.33 -9.68 -27.00
C ARG A 423 -8.00 -8.69 -27.95
N LYS A 424 -9.21 -9.03 -28.42
CA LYS A 424 -9.86 -8.30 -29.49
C LYS A 424 -10.14 -6.87 -29.02
N TYR A 425 -9.68 -5.91 -29.81
CA TYR A 425 -9.90 -4.50 -29.55
C TYR A 425 -10.43 -3.87 -30.84
N GLY A 426 -11.59 -3.20 -30.76
CA GLY A 426 -12.26 -2.66 -31.94
C GLY A 426 -11.54 -1.47 -32.57
N GLY A 427 -10.68 -0.80 -31.81
CA GLY A 427 -9.89 0.33 -32.27
C GLY A 427 -8.46 -0.02 -32.70
N GLN A 428 -7.72 1.01 -33.14
CA GLN A 428 -6.27 0.94 -33.35
C GLN A 428 -5.57 0.84 -31.99
N ASN A 429 -4.84 -0.25 -31.75
CA ASN A 429 -3.97 -0.36 -30.59
C ASN A 429 -2.68 0.45 -30.83
N TYR A 430 -2.36 1.37 -29.93
CA TYR A 430 -1.18 2.24 -29.93
C TYR A 430 -0.06 1.74 -28.99
N GLY A 431 -0.23 0.54 -28.44
CA GLY A 431 0.76 -0.13 -27.64
C GLY A 431 2.02 -0.44 -28.43
N ARG A 432 3.16 -0.33 -27.76
CA ARG A 432 4.47 -0.51 -28.39
C ARG A 432 5.48 -1.08 -27.42
N PHE A 433 6.34 -1.94 -27.96
CA PHE A 433 7.52 -2.49 -27.31
C PHE A 433 8.72 -2.03 -28.13
N VAL A 434 9.60 -1.23 -27.54
CA VAL A 434 10.77 -0.64 -28.20
C VAL A 434 12.02 -1.01 -27.43
N ASN A 435 13.00 -1.60 -28.11
CA ASN A 435 14.25 -2.10 -27.52
C ASN A 435 14.02 -3.10 -26.38
N CYS A 436 12.92 -3.87 -26.43
CA CYS A 436 12.60 -4.82 -25.36
C CYS A 436 13.25 -6.19 -25.59
N ALA A 437 13.60 -6.87 -24.50
CA ALA A 437 14.09 -8.24 -24.51
C ALA A 437 13.07 -9.19 -23.88
N PHE A 438 12.74 -10.28 -24.57
CA PHE A 438 11.88 -11.36 -24.10
C PHE A 438 12.72 -12.63 -24.07
N THR A 439 12.97 -13.18 -22.88
CA THR A 439 13.97 -14.24 -22.71
C THR A 439 13.46 -15.35 -21.80
N ILE A 440 13.69 -16.59 -22.25
CA ILE A 440 13.58 -17.81 -21.43
C ILE A 440 14.99 -18.37 -21.27
N ASP A 441 15.45 -18.56 -20.05
CA ASP A 441 16.75 -19.17 -19.73
C ASP A 441 16.60 -20.38 -18.79
N GLY A 442 17.71 -20.83 -18.19
CA GLY A 442 17.72 -21.99 -17.28
C GLY A 442 16.87 -21.81 -16.01
N GLY A 443 16.42 -20.59 -15.71
CA GLY A 443 15.51 -20.27 -14.62
C GLY A 443 14.03 -20.50 -14.96
N HIS A 444 13.64 -20.75 -16.21
CA HIS A 444 12.25 -21.09 -16.54
C HIS A 444 11.90 -22.50 -16.06
N TYR A 445 10.77 -22.63 -15.36
CA TYR A 445 10.31 -23.90 -14.82
C TYR A 445 8.82 -24.15 -15.09
N GLY A 446 8.39 -25.40 -14.86
CA GLY A 446 7.01 -25.83 -15.04
C GLY A 446 6.73 -26.36 -16.44
N GLN A 447 5.72 -25.81 -17.10
CA GLN A 447 5.27 -26.29 -18.41
C GLN A 447 6.27 -25.92 -19.52
N PRO A 448 6.32 -26.71 -20.61
CA PRO A 448 7.09 -26.34 -21.79
C PRO A 448 6.68 -24.96 -22.29
N PHE A 449 7.69 -24.14 -22.57
CA PHE A 449 7.46 -22.80 -23.08
C PHE A 449 6.71 -22.83 -24.42
N ARG A 450 5.70 -21.97 -24.55
CA ARG A 450 4.79 -21.94 -25.71
C ARG A 450 4.98 -20.72 -26.58
N GLU A 451 4.87 -19.51 -26.02
CA GLU A 451 5.09 -18.25 -26.72
C GLU A 451 5.42 -17.10 -25.76
N HIS A 452 6.16 -16.08 -26.23
CA HIS A 452 6.31 -14.83 -25.47
C HIS A 452 5.06 -13.96 -25.61
N ILE A 453 4.66 -13.70 -26.86
CA ILE A 453 3.55 -12.80 -27.18
C ILE A 453 2.41 -13.60 -27.80
N LYS A 454 1.20 -13.37 -27.32
CA LYS A 454 -0.03 -13.89 -27.92
C LYS A 454 -0.95 -12.75 -28.32
N LEU A 455 -1.30 -12.71 -29.60
CA LEU A 455 -2.17 -11.69 -30.19
C LEU A 455 -3.42 -12.36 -30.74
N ASN A 456 -4.60 -11.93 -30.32
CA ASN A 456 -5.87 -12.48 -30.78
C ASN A 456 -6.85 -11.36 -31.13
N GLY A 457 -7.14 -11.13 -32.41
CA GLY A 457 -8.11 -10.13 -32.85
C GLY A 457 -7.70 -8.66 -32.60
N VAL A 458 -6.42 -8.38 -32.38
CA VAL A 458 -5.88 -7.04 -32.11
C VAL A 458 -5.18 -6.45 -33.33
N HIS A 459 -5.27 -5.13 -33.51
CA HIS A 459 -4.68 -4.43 -34.65
C HIS A 459 -3.83 -3.23 -34.20
N GLY A 460 -2.63 -3.05 -34.78
CA GLY A 460 -1.80 -1.84 -34.62
C GLY A 460 -0.63 -1.94 -33.65
N LEU A 461 -0.48 -3.04 -32.91
CA LEU A 461 0.60 -3.23 -31.94
C LEU A 461 1.98 -3.24 -32.63
N GLN A 462 2.98 -2.62 -32.02
CA GLN A 462 4.32 -2.47 -32.60
C GLN A 462 5.42 -3.13 -31.74
N PHE A 463 6.32 -3.85 -32.41
CA PHE A 463 7.57 -4.38 -31.84
C PHE A 463 8.75 -3.82 -32.65
N ILE A 464 9.59 -3.02 -32.02
CA ILE A 464 10.67 -2.27 -32.66
C ILE A 464 11.99 -2.59 -31.95
N ASN A 465 12.98 -3.10 -32.68
CA ASN A 465 14.28 -3.51 -32.13
C ASN A 465 14.16 -4.51 -30.94
N CYS A 466 13.19 -5.42 -30.99
CA CYS A 466 12.95 -6.35 -29.89
C CYS A 466 13.70 -7.68 -30.08
N THR A 467 14.20 -8.26 -28.99
CA THR A 467 14.78 -9.61 -29.00
C THR A 467 13.82 -10.61 -28.36
N PHE A 468 13.62 -11.76 -29.00
CA PHE A 468 12.87 -12.90 -28.48
C PHE A 468 13.79 -14.12 -28.45
N SER A 469 14.00 -14.73 -27.28
CA SER A 469 14.91 -15.86 -27.14
C SER A 469 14.45 -16.95 -26.20
N ASN A 470 14.81 -18.19 -26.55
CA ASN A 470 14.73 -19.33 -25.63
C ASN A 470 16.08 -20.04 -25.51
N ASP A 471 16.85 -19.58 -24.54
CA ASP A 471 18.23 -19.95 -24.25
C ASP A 471 18.37 -21.18 -23.33
N THR A 472 17.28 -21.87 -23.00
CA THR A 472 17.32 -23.17 -22.29
C THR A 472 18.20 -24.21 -23.00
N GLY A 473 18.77 -25.17 -22.25
CA GLY A 473 19.86 -26.07 -22.64
C GLY A 473 19.76 -26.83 -23.98
N ALA A 474 20.93 -27.31 -24.43
CA ALA A 474 21.20 -27.87 -25.75
C ALA A 474 20.69 -29.31 -25.94
N GLY A 475 19.42 -29.45 -26.32
CA GLY A 475 18.95 -30.57 -27.14
C GLY A 475 18.51 -30.01 -28.49
N ASN A 476 18.94 -30.62 -29.60
CA ASN A 476 18.55 -30.26 -30.99
C ASN A 476 17.06 -30.55 -31.29
N VAL A 477 16.19 -30.39 -30.30
CA VAL A 477 14.78 -30.67 -30.41
C VAL A 477 14.06 -29.33 -30.23
N PHE A 478 13.53 -28.78 -31.32
CA PHE A 478 12.65 -27.60 -31.28
C PHE A 478 11.35 -27.86 -30.47
N LEU A 479 11.15 -29.08 -29.96
CA LEU A 479 10.11 -29.42 -29.00
C LEU A 479 10.35 -28.65 -27.70
N GLY A 480 9.37 -27.84 -27.28
CA GLY A 480 9.44 -27.02 -26.07
C GLY A 480 10.14 -25.66 -26.23
N LYS A 481 10.58 -25.29 -27.43
CA LYS A 481 11.20 -23.98 -27.71
C LYS A 481 10.21 -22.85 -28.01
N GLY A 482 8.93 -23.18 -28.24
CA GLY A 482 7.86 -22.19 -28.39
C GLY A 482 8.02 -21.21 -29.57
N ALA A 483 7.24 -20.14 -29.55
CA ALA A 483 7.25 -19.06 -30.53
C ALA A 483 7.68 -17.72 -29.90
N GLY A 484 8.20 -16.80 -30.70
CA GLY A 484 8.33 -15.41 -30.27
C GLY A 484 6.96 -14.76 -30.19
N ILE A 485 6.25 -14.75 -31.32
CA ILE A 485 4.90 -14.20 -31.44
C ILE A 485 3.96 -15.26 -32.00
N LEU A 486 2.85 -15.52 -31.31
CA LEU A 486 1.70 -16.27 -31.80
C LEU A 486 0.58 -15.28 -32.12
N SER A 487 0.10 -15.26 -33.37
CA SER A 487 -1.00 -14.39 -33.79
C SER A 487 -2.18 -15.16 -34.36
N LEU A 488 -3.38 -14.73 -34.01
CA LEU A 488 -4.67 -15.22 -34.51
C LEU A 488 -5.54 -14.01 -34.89
N ASP A 489 -5.93 -13.90 -36.15
CA ASP A 489 -6.79 -12.81 -36.65
C ASP A 489 -6.30 -11.39 -36.26
N ALA A 490 -4.97 -11.20 -36.16
CA ALA A 490 -4.35 -9.97 -35.66
C ALA A 490 -3.47 -9.28 -36.72
N ASN A 491 -3.33 -7.96 -36.60
CA ASN A 491 -2.44 -7.12 -37.42
C ASN A 491 -1.46 -6.38 -36.50
N PHE A 492 -0.16 -6.49 -36.77
CA PHE A 492 0.90 -5.90 -35.96
C PHE A 492 2.14 -5.64 -36.81
N THR A 493 3.03 -4.77 -36.32
CA THR A 493 4.30 -4.45 -36.97
C THR A 493 5.47 -5.02 -36.20
N VAL A 494 6.37 -5.71 -36.89
CA VAL A 494 7.69 -6.11 -36.39
C VAL A 494 8.73 -5.41 -37.25
N SER A 495 9.57 -4.56 -36.65
CA SER A 495 10.49 -3.70 -37.40
C SER A 495 11.79 -3.42 -36.65
N GLY A 496 12.72 -2.76 -37.34
CA GLY A 496 14.01 -2.35 -36.77
C GLY A 496 15.10 -3.39 -36.97
N ASN A 497 16.28 -2.93 -37.39
CA ASN A 497 17.42 -3.78 -37.77
C ASN A 497 17.98 -4.62 -36.62
N GLN A 498 17.57 -4.34 -35.38
CA GLN A 498 17.99 -5.06 -34.19
C GLN A 498 16.93 -6.06 -33.69
N THR A 499 15.82 -6.24 -34.41
CA THR A 499 14.83 -7.25 -34.03
C THR A 499 15.34 -8.66 -34.32
N VAL A 500 15.35 -9.52 -33.31
CA VAL A 500 15.97 -10.86 -33.38
C VAL A 500 15.06 -11.92 -32.77
N PHE A 501 14.90 -13.05 -33.46
CA PHE A 501 14.29 -14.27 -32.93
C PHE A 501 15.35 -15.38 -32.83
N ARG A 502 15.65 -15.85 -31.62
CA ARG A 502 16.79 -16.74 -31.36
C ARG A 502 16.37 -18.02 -30.63
N LYS A 503 16.77 -19.18 -31.16
CA LYS A 503 16.56 -20.51 -30.53
C LYS A 503 15.10 -20.83 -30.20
N LEU A 504 14.16 -20.26 -30.96
CA LEU A 504 12.73 -20.55 -30.89
C LEU A 504 12.35 -21.60 -31.94
N ARG A 505 11.22 -22.29 -31.76
CA ARG A 505 10.65 -23.14 -32.82
C ARG A 505 10.06 -22.31 -33.95
N TYR A 506 9.46 -21.17 -33.60
CA TYR A 506 8.92 -20.21 -34.55
C TYR A 506 9.34 -18.79 -34.12
N GLY A 507 9.77 -17.95 -35.06
CA GLY A 507 9.90 -16.51 -34.78
C GLY A 507 8.49 -15.92 -34.60
N VAL A 508 7.72 -15.94 -35.70
CA VAL A 508 6.31 -15.59 -35.73
C VAL A 508 5.50 -16.79 -36.23
N LYS A 509 4.45 -17.16 -35.51
CA LYS A 509 3.47 -18.18 -35.89
C LYS A 509 2.11 -17.52 -36.05
N ALA A 510 1.68 -17.35 -37.30
CA ALA A 510 0.40 -16.72 -37.62
C ALA A 510 -0.67 -17.75 -38.02
N GLY A 511 -1.89 -17.57 -37.53
CA GLY A 511 -3.10 -18.30 -37.94
C GLY A 511 -4.21 -17.32 -38.32
N ASN A 512 -4.97 -17.64 -39.36
CA ASN A 512 -6.05 -16.80 -39.92
C ASN A 512 -5.65 -15.32 -40.12
N ALA A 513 -4.40 -15.04 -40.52
CA ALA A 513 -3.96 -13.68 -40.75
C ALA A 513 -4.69 -13.06 -41.96
N ALA A 514 -5.38 -11.93 -41.76
CA ALA A 514 -5.98 -11.14 -42.84
C ALA A 514 -4.92 -10.39 -43.68
N SER A 515 -3.79 -10.01 -43.06
CA SER A 515 -2.58 -9.49 -43.71
C SER A 515 -1.41 -9.43 -42.72
N ALA A 516 -0.18 -9.51 -43.22
CA ALA A 516 1.03 -9.07 -42.52
C ALA A 516 1.58 -7.86 -43.29
N GLU A 517 1.57 -6.67 -42.70
CA GLU A 517 1.81 -5.43 -43.47
C GLU A 517 3.29 -5.14 -43.75
N ALA A 518 4.22 -5.60 -42.90
CA ALA A 518 5.65 -5.47 -43.16
C ALA A 518 6.49 -6.46 -42.34
N PHE A 519 7.35 -7.21 -43.03
CA PHE A 519 8.56 -7.81 -42.46
C PHE A 519 9.73 -7.14 -43.19
N ALA A 520 10.47 -6.26 -42.50
CA ALA A 520 11.64 -5.59 -43.05
C ALA A 520 12.88 -5.98 -42.25
#